data_AF-A0AAW4BLF6-F1
#
_entry.id   AF-A0AAW4BLF6-F1
#
_cell.length_a   1.000
_cell.length_b   1.000
_cell.length_c   1.000
_cell.angle_alpha   90.00
_cell.angle_beta   90.00
_cell.angle_gamma   90.00
#
_symmetry.space_group_name_H-M   'P 1'
#
loop_
_entity.id
_entity.type
_entity.pdbx_description
1 polymer ?
#
loop_
_entity_poly.entity_id
_entity_poly.type
_entity_poly.pdbx_seq_one_letter_code
_entity_poly.pdbx_strand_id
1 'polypeptide(L)' 'FNLWLDDWKDRGWRKANKKPVKHRQFWKQVDELRSRKYVEVVKVKAHSGIEGNERADTLAVDAARNDID' A
#
# COMPACT_ATOMS: atom_id res chain seq x y z
N PHE A 1 0.82 13.41 3.61
CA PHE A 1 0.44 12.29 2.71
C PHE A 1 0.17 10.97 3.44
N ASN A 2 0.55 10.80 4.72
CA ASN A 2 0.48 9.50 5.40
C ASN A 2 -0.70 9.33 6.39
N LEU A 3 -1.60 10.31 6.50
CA LEU A 3 -2.69 10.33 7.49
C LEU A 3 -3.96 9.57 7.06
N TRP A 4 -4.04 9.15 5.79
CA TRP A 4 -5.21 8.48 5.23
C TRP A 4 -5.59 7.17 5.92
N LEU A 5 -4.61 6.38 6.38
CA LEU A 5 -4.88 5.14 7.10
C LEU A 5 -5.51 5.42 8.47
N ASP A 6 -5.02 6.44 9.17
CA ASP A 6 -5.56 6.89 10.46
C ASP A 6 -6.97 7.45 10.28
N ASP A 7 -7.18 8.33 9.30
CA ASP A 7 -8.51 8.86 8.96
C ASP A 7 -9.51 7.77 8.60
N TRP A 8 -9.08 6.75 7.86
CA TRP A 8 -9.92 5.62 7.51
C TRP A 8 -10.25 4.78 8.73
N LYS A 9 -9.28 4.52 9.61
CA LYS A 9 -9.47 3.77 10.84
C LYS A 9 -10.49 4.47 11.75
N ASP A 10 -10.35 5.77 11.96
CA ASP A 10 -11.25 6.59 12.77
C ASP A 10 -12.67 6.61 12.20
N ARG A 11 -12.81 6.58 10.87
CA ARG A 11 -14.11 6.49 10.18
C ARG A 11 -14.64 5.07 10.03
N GLY A 12 -14.08 4.10 10.77
CA GLY A 12 -14.52 2.70 10.73
C GLY A 12 -14.30 2.03 9.36
N TRP A 13 -13.22 2.39 8.68
CA TRP A 13 -12.83 1.95 7.34
C TRP A 13 -13.83 2.30 6.25
N ARG A 14 -14.36 3.53 6.31
CA ARG A 14 -15.30 4.07 5.33
C ARG A 14 -14.74 5.33 4.67
N LYS A 15 -15.04 5.50 3.39
CA LYS A 15 -14.75 6.72 2.62
C LYS A 15 -15.72 7.84 3.01
N ALA A 16 -15.43 9.06 2.58
CA ALA A 16 -16.30 10.23 2.80
C ALA A 16 -17.75 10.01 2.32
N ASN A 17 -17.94 9.24 1.24
CA ASN A 17 -19.26 8.85 0.74
C ASN A 17 -19.92 7.67 1.48
N LYS A 18 -19.47 7.36 2.71
CA LYS A 18 -19.94 6.26 3.58
C LYS A 18 -19.75 4.84 3.06
N LYS A 19 -19.25 4.67 1.83
CA LYS A 19 -18.92 3.36 1.25
C LYS A 19 -17.67 2.79 1.93
N PRO A 20 -17.55 1.45 2.05
CA PRO A 20 -16.33 0.82 2.52
C PRO A 20 -15.09 1.23 1.71
N VAL A 21 -13.95 1.31 2.36
CA VAL A 21 -12.65 1.43 1.68
C VAL A 21 -12.40 0.16 0.87
N LYS A 22 -11.95 0.31 -0.39
CA LYS A 22 -11.65 -0.82 -1.26
C LYS A 22 -10.48 -1.61 -0.69
N HIS A 23 -10.54 -2.94 -0.76
CA HIS A 23 -9.49 -3.83 -0.27
C HIS A 23 -9.12 -3.62 1.22
N ARG A 24 -10.12 -3.23 2.04
CA ARG A 24 -9.96 -2.96 3.49
C ARG A 24 -9.16 -4.03 4.24
N GLN A 25 -9.30 -5.31 3.88
CA GLN A 25 -8.57 -6.39 4.54
C GLN A 25 -7.04 -6.21 4.47
N PHE A 26 -6.50 -5.77 3.34
CA PHE A 26 -5.07 -5.54 3.17
C PHE A 26 -4.63 -4.29 3.93
N TRP A 27 -5.43 -3.23 3.90
CA TRP A 27 -5.12 -2.02 4.67
C TRP A 27 -5.08 -2.25 6.18
N LYS A 28 -5.95 -3.13 6.71
CA LYS A 28 -5.90 -3.53 8.12
C LYS A 28 -4.60 -4.28 8.46
N GLN A 29 -4.14 -5.17 7.58
CA GLN A 29 -2.86 -5.86 7.77
C GLN A 29 -1.69 -4.87 7.73
N VAL A 30 -1.70 -3.91 6.81
CA VAL A 30 -0.69 -2.84 6.77
C VAL A 30 -0.71 -2.00 8.04
N ASP A 31 -1.90 -1.62 8.54
CA ASP A 31 -2.03 -0.87 9.80
C ASP A 31 -1.48 -1.64 11.01
N GLU A 32 -1.73 -2.95 11.07
CA GLU A 32 -1.19 -3.79 12.12
C GLU A 32 0.34 -3.88 12.03
N LEU A 33 0.90 -4.12 10.84
CA LEU A 33 2.34 -4.26 10.66
C LEU A 33 3.08 -2.94 10.92
N ARG A 34 2.54 -1.80 10.46
CA ARG A 34 3.13 -0.49 10.73
C ARG A 34 3.03 -0.08 12.21
N SER A 35 2.09 -0.65 12.97
CA SER A 35 2.02 -0.37 14.42
C SER A 35 3.18 -1.00 15.19
N ARG A 36 3.80 -2.05 14.63
CA ARG A 36 4.88 -2.81 15.27
C ARG A 36 6.28 -2.25 15.01
N LYS A 37 6.45 -1.40 13.99
CA LYS A 37 7.74 -0.83 13.58
C LYS A 37 7.54 0.58 13.04
N TYR A 38 8.51 1.46 13.26
CA TYR A 38 8.49 2.75 12.58
C TYR A 38 8.66 2.54 11.07
N VAL A 39 7.71 3.01 10.28
CA VAL A 39 7.71 2.94 8.82
C VAL A 39 7.40 4.32 8.27
N GLU A 40 8.33 4.86 7.51
CA GLU A 40 8.09 6.06 6.71
C GLU A 40 7.60 5.67 5.31
N VAL A 41 6.47 6.21 4.91
CA VAL A 41 5.94 6.02 3.55
C VAL A 41 6.30 7.23 2.72
N VAL A 42 7.09 6.99 1.67
CA VAL A 42 7.53 8.01 0.71
C VAL A 42 6.97 7.66 -0.66
N LYS A 43 6.31 8.63 -1.31
CA LYS A 43 5.88 8.48 -2.69
C LYS A 43 7.07 8.75 -3.60
N VAL A 44 7.48 7.74 -4.36
CA VAL A 44 8.53 7.86 -5.38
C VAL A 44 7.93 8.09 -6.76
N LYS A 45 8.69 8.75 -7.64
CA LYS A 45 8.29 8.94 -9.04
C LYS A 45 8.55 7.64 -9.81
N ALA A 46 7.56 7.16 -10.54
CA ALA A 46 7.72 6.00 -11.41
C ALA A 46 8.79 6.25 -12.49
N HIS A 47 9.54 5.20 -12.85
CA HIS A 47 10.57 5.20 -13.91
C HIS A 47 11.54 6.38 -13.83
N SER A 48 12.06 6.63 -12.63
CA SER A 48 12.97 7.75 -12.38
C SER A 48 14.40 7.33 -12.01
N GLY A 49 14.79 6.07 -12.26
CA GLY A 49 16.12 5.57 -11.90
C GLY A 49 16.25 5.18 -10.42
N ILE A 50 15.15 5.11 -9.67
CA ILE A 50 15.19 4.72 -8.26
C ILE A 50 15.34 3.20 -8.20
N GLU A 51 16.56 2.74 -7.99
CA GLU A 51 16.96 1.33 -7.99
C GLU A 51 15.98 0.43 -7.22
N GLY A 52 15.61 0.83 -5.99
CA GLY A 52 14.67 0.05 -5.17
C GLY A 52 13.27 -0.07 -5.77
N ASN A 53 12.77 0.98 -6.44
CA ASN A 53 11.48 0.95 -7.12
C ASN A 53 11.53 0.10 -8.39
N GLU A 54 12.60 0.23 -9.18
CA GLU A 54 12.77 -0.54 -10.43
C GLU A 54 12.91 -2.04 -10.16
N ARG A 55 13.65 -2.39 -9.09
CA ARG A 55 13.74 -3.77 -8.64
C ARG A 55 12.39 -4.30 -8.16
N ALA A 56 11.64 -3.51 -7.38
CA ALA A 56 10.30 -3.90 -6.94
C ALA A 56 9.33 -4.11 -8.11
N ASP A 57 9.39 -3.24 -9.12
CA ASP A 57 8.58 -3.34 -10.34
C ASP A 57 8.90 -4.64 -11.12
N THR A 58 10.19 -4.91 -11.33
CA THR A 58 10.63 -6.13 -12.02
C THR A 58 10.16 -7.40 -11.30
N LEU A 59 10.35 -7.46 -9.97
CA LEU A 59 9.91 -8.60 -9.17
C LEU A 59 8.38 -8.80 -9.23
N ALA A 60 7.61 -7.72 -9.21
CA ALA A 60 6.15 -7.80 -9.32
C ALA A 60 5.71 -8.28 -10.70
N VAL A 61 6.37 -7.83 -11.77
CA VAL A 61 6.10 -8.26 -13.16
C VAL A 61 6.46 -9.73 -13.35
N ASP A 62 7.62 -10.16 -12.86
CA ASP A 62 8.06 -11.55 -13.00
C ASP A 62 7.13 -12.51 -12.24
N ALA A 63 6.73 -12.16 -11.01
CA ALA A 63 5.76 -12.96 -10.25
C ALA A 63 4.42 -13.07 -10.99
N ALA A 64 3.90 -11.95 -11.51
CA ALA A 64 2.63 -11.96 -12.25
C ALA A 64 2.68 -12.77 -13.56
N ARG A 65 3.85 -12.88 -14.19
CA ARG A 65 4.06 -13.72 -15.39
C ARG A 65 4.15 -15.20 -15.04
N ASN A 66 4.88 -15.52 -13.97
CA ASN A 66 5.08 -16.91 -13.54
C ASN A 66 3.82 -17.53 -12.92
N ASP A 67 2.86 -16.74 -12.44
CA ASP A 67 1.55 -17.21 -11.96
C ASP A 67 0.61 -17.68 -13.09
N ILE A 68 1.00 -17.53 -14.36
CA ILE A 68 0.19 -17.91 -15.55
C ILE A 68 0.63 -19.27 -16.13
N ASP A 69 1.75 -19.83 -15.69
CA ASP A 69 2.23 -21.18 -16.04
C ASP A 69 1.82 -22.24 -14.98
#